data_AF-A0AA45WUA7-F1
#
_entry.id   AF-A0AA45WUA7-F1
#
_cell.length_a   1.000
_cell.length_b   1.000
_cell.length_c   1.000
_cell.angle_alpha   90.00
_cell.angle_beta   90.00
_cell.angle_gamma   90.00
#
_symmetry.space_group_name_H-M   'P 1'
#
loop_
_entity.id
_entity.type
_entity.pdbx_description
1 polymer ?
#
loop_
_entity_poly.entity_id
_entity_poly.type
_entity_poly.pdbx_seq_one_letter_code
_entity_poly.pdbx_strand_id
1 'polypeptide(L)'
;MRYLIKIILLLLALSFVGAGIPLYTDTIDLNLEISSDQAVQQSLDFDVLLNPVNSQQYEIVVEMNVSGLDDEELPHEQQPFELQLFSGDEASHHPVTDLLAASARYETLEDGRVMFHSSVILAQEALDLPDGRYQLSVTPRNRQGQLMADAQEISFAFVSLVHYEPARYERASNESALRLYFPDESSRYLIPVTRFVPQTNTTLRETVTQLEAGPTAALGLFNRSPIPPVPRIQLSGGTASLYLSSQLGFYNEYPNVARMAAFSLVESLGTIPEVNRIQFYFDNRIAPEGFRDLVTDQPFEPATGPFVWIAYRTPNGRALLLPREVDNQLIAVPDLVRQLMLDGRPEYGMELQPTVPHEVNLLDYTLHEGVLILNFNQPFEDVFTENPLRGRLMLDSLILSMTSLDLVDAVQFQVEGRLPNVIMEPSLAEPWYAPPYMNPEL
;
A
#
# COMPACT_ATOMS: atom_id res chain seq x y z
N MET A 1 37.79 -43.99 -25.19
CA MET A 1 39.27 -43.93 -25.15
C MET A 1 39.92 -45.07 -24.36
N ARG A 2 39.41 -45.46 -23.18
CA ARG A 2 39.96 -46.54 -22.33
C ARG A 2 40.15 -47.91 -23.01
N TYR A 3 39.27 -48.31 -23.93
CA TYR A 3 39.40 -49.60 -24.65
C TYR A 3 40.46 -49.59 -25.74
N LEU A 4 40.69 -48.45 -26.40
CA LEU A 4 41.69 -48.29 -27.46
C LEU A 4 43.12 -48.48 -26.91
N ILE A 5 43.39 -47.91 -25.74
CA ILE A 5 44.69 -47.99 -25.07
C ILE A 5 45.02 -49.44 -24.67
N LYS A 6 44.03 -50.20 -24.18
CA LYS A 6 44.21 -51.62 -23.86
C LYS A 6 44.54 -52.46 -25.10
N ILE A 7 43.90 -52.17 -26.23
CA ILE A 7 44.15 -52.87 -27.51
C ILE A 7 45.56 -52.55 -28.03
N ILE A 8 45.99 -51.29 -27.95
CA ILE A 8 47.34 -50.88 -28.38
C ILE A 8 48.42 -51.52 -27.50
N LEU A 9 48.26 -51.51 -26.18
CA LEU A 9 49.20 -52.17 -25.26
C LEU A 9 49.27 -53.68 -25.47
N LEU A 10 48.13 -54.33 -25.76
CA LEU A 10 48.09 -55.75 -26.08
C LEU A 10 48.82 -56.06 -27.39
N LEU A 11 48.62 -55.24 -28.43
CA LEU A 11 49.31 -55.38 -29.72
C LEU A 11 50.82 -55.17 -29.57
N LEU A 12 51.23 -54.19 -28.76
CA LEU A 12 52.64 -53.92 -28.47
C LEU A 12 53.30 -55.09 -27.72
N ALA A 13 52.62 -55.63 -26.70
CA ALA A 13 53.09 -56.80 -25.97
C ALA A 13 53.22 -58.04 -26.88
N LEU A 14 52.25 -58.27 -27.77
CA LEU A 14 52.30 -59.38 -28.74
C LEU A 14 53.48 -59.26 -29.72
N SER A 15 53.81 -58.03 -30.14
CA SER A 15 54.90 -57.79 -31.09
C SER A 15 56.29 -57.98 -30.46
N PHE A 16 56.46 -57.69 -29.17
CA PHE A 16 57.70 -58.02 -28.44
C PHE A 16 57.89 -59.53 -28.25
N VAL A 17 56.81 -60.28 -27.97
CA VAL A 17 56.87 -61.75 -27.85
C VAL A 17 57.20 -62.40 -29.20
N GLY A 18 56.62 -61.90 -30.31
CA GLY A 18 56.91 -62.40 -31.66
C GLY A 18 58.35 -62.14 -32.13
N ALA A 19 59.01 -61.12 -31.59
CA ALA A 19 60.40 -60.77 -31.93
C ALA A 19 61.44 -61.56 -31.11
N GLY A 20 61.02 -62.44 -30.19
CA GLY A 20 61.92 -63.25 -29.36
C GLY A 20 62.69 -62.44 -28.30
N ILE A 21 62.23 -61.23 -27.98
CA ILE A 21 62.84 -60.39 -26.94
C ILE A 21 62.19 -60.76 -25.59
N PRO A 22 62.94 -61.27 -24.60
CA PRO A 22 62.38 -61.56 -23.28
C PRO A 22 61.96 -60.26 -22.58
N LEU A 23 60.66 -60.14 -22.28
CA LEU A 23 60.11 -59.06 -21.47
C LEU A 23 60.43 -59.34 -19.99
N TYR A 24 61.43 -58.65 -19.45
CA TYR A 24 61.70 -58.64 -18.02
C TYR A 24 60.73 -57.65 -17.35
N THR A 25 59.66 -58.19 -16.75
CA THR A 25 58.54 -57.40 -16.19
C THR A 25 58.86 -56.68 -14.88
N ASP A 26 60.04 -56.88 -14.30
CA ASP A 26 60.37 -56.35 -12.96
C ASP A 26 60.94 -54.92 -12.93
N THR A 27 61.01 -54.22 -14.06
CA THR A 27 61.63 -52.86 -14.09
C THR A 27 60.89 -51.79 -14.89
N ILE A 28 59.67 -52.07 -15.37
CA ILE A 28 58.88 -51.07 -16.11
C ILE A 28 57.92 -50.38 -15.15
N ASP A 29 58.40 -49.31 -14.51
CA ASP A 29 57.58 -48.38 -13.73
C ASP A 29 56.97 -47.34 -14.69
N LEU A 30 55.80 -47.66 -15.24
CA LEU A 30 55.02 -46.76 -16.10
C LEU A 30 54.24 -45.77 -15.23
N ASN A 31 54.94 -44.79 -14.65
CA ASN A 31 54.31 -43.57 -14.14
C ASN A 31 53.88 -42.70 -15.32
N LEU A 32 52.79 -43.10 -15.98
CA LEU A 32 52.00 -42.23 -16.83
C LEU A 32 51.24 -41.30 -15.88
N GLU A 33 51.81 -40.11 -15.63
CA GLU A 33 51.05 -38.97 -15.11
C GLU A 33 50.00 -38.59 -16.14
N ILE A 34 48.87 -39.30 -16.10
CA ILE A 34 47.64 -38.84 -16.71
C ILE A 34 47.20 -37.67 -15.83
N SER A 35 47.53 -36.46 -16.26
CA SER A 35 46.93 -35.21 -15.77
C SER A 35 45.43 -35.23 -16.09
N SER A 36 44.68 -36.07 -15.40
CA SER A 36 43.23 -35.96 -15.26
C SER A 36 43.00 -35.39 -13.88
N ASP A 37 42.91 -34.07 -13.80
CA ASP A 37 42.15 -33.30 -12.82
C ASP A 37 42.54 -31.84 -13.03
N GLN A 38 42.17 -31.30 -14.19
CA GLN A 38 41.76 -29.89 -14.16
C GLN A 38 40.52 -29.90 -13.29
N ALA A 39 40.68 -29.56 -12.01
CA ALA A 39 39.57 -29.33 -11.11
C ALA A 39 38.58 -28.43 -11.88
N VAL A 40 37.41 -28.98 -12.21
CA VAL A 40 36.37 -28.21 -12.86
C VAL A 40 36.04 -27.11 -11.88
N GLN A 41 36.46 -25.88 -12.20
CA GLN A 41 36.29 -24.76 -11.30
C GLN A 41 34.80 -24.47 -11.24
N GLN A 42 34.19 -24.81 -10.11
CA GLN A 42 32.79 -24.50 -9.85
C GLN A 42 32.58 -22.99 -9.96
N SER A 43 31.58 -22.59 -10.72
CA SER A 43 31.21 -21.19 -10.90
C SER A 43 29.70 -21.04 -10.85
N LEU A 44 29.25 -20.09 -10.06
CA LEU A 44 27.88 -19.61 -10.03
C LEU A 44 27.91 -18.14 -10.39
N ASP A 45 27.30 -17.78 -11.50
CA ASP A 45 27.05 -16.41 -11.90
C ASP A 45 25.54 -16.17 -11.78
N PHE A 46 25.14 -15.10 -11.09
CA PHE A 46 23.76 -14.85 -10.73
C PHE A 46 23.51 -13.35 -10.78
N ASP A 47 22.57 -12.96 -11.63
CA ASP A 47 22.18 -11.59 -11.86
C ASP A 47 20.66 -11.45 -11.78
N VAL A 48 20.23 -10.43 -11.04
CA VAL A 48 18.84 -9.99 -10.99
C VAL A 48 18.73 -8.60 -11.58
N LEU A 49 17.84 -8.47 -12.56
CA LEU A 49 17.51 -7.21 -13.21
C LEU A 49 16.07 -6.84 -12.89
N LEU A 50 15.85 -5.55 -12.61
CA LEU A 50 14.52 -5.01 -12.39
C LEU A 50 14.22 -3.93 -13.43
N ASN A 51 13.27 -4.22 -14.31
CA ASN A 51 12.88 -3.33 -15.39
C ASN A 51 11.53 -2.68 -15.05
N PRO A 52 11.43 -1.34 -14.95
CA PRO A 52 10.14 -0.69 -14.72
C PRO A 52 9.25 -0.86 -15.96
N VAL A 53 8.06 -1.45 -15.78
CA VAL A 53 7.01 -1.48 -16.81
C VAL A 53 6.20 -0.19 -16.76
N ASN A 54 5.82 0.20 -15.54
CA ASN A 54 5.22 1.49 -15.19
C ASN A 54 5.41 1.75 -13.68
N SER A 55 4.81 2.81 -13.13
CA SER A 55 4.98 3.16 -11.71
C SER A 55 4.34 2.19 -10.71
N GLN A 56 3.54 1.23 -11.17
CA GLN A 56 2.83 0.23 -10.36
C GLN A 56 3.27 -1.21 -10.71
N GLN A 57 4.19 -1.37 -11.66
CA GLN A 57 4.59 -2.69 -12.17
C GLN A 57 6.07 -2.72 -12.57
N TYR A 58 6.76 -3.75 -12.12
CA TYR A 58 8.14 -4.04 -12.49
C TYR A 58 8.24 -5.45 -13.07
N GLU A 59 9.09 -5.64 -14.07
CA GLU A 59 9.51 -6.95 -14.52
C GLU A 59 10.81 -7.31 -13.81
N ILE A 60 10.79 -8.39 -13.03
CA ILE A 60 11.98 -8.98 -12.42
C ILE A 60 12.48 -10.06 -13.37
N VAL A 61 13.71 -9.92 -13.84
CA VAL A 61 14.41 -10.93 -14.64
C VAL A 61 15.55 -11.49 -13.81
N VAL A 62 15.56 -12.82 -13.66
CA VAL A 62 16.60 -13.53 -12.93
C VAL A 62 17.34 -14.44 -13.90
N GLU A 63 18.65 -14.25 -13.99
CA GLU A 63 19.55 -15.07 -14.79
C GLU A 63 20.56 -15.73 -13.87
N MET A 64 20.77 -17.04 -14.05
CA MET A 64 21.78 -17.78 -13.31
C MET A 64 22.50 -18.75 -14.25
N ASN A 65 23.82 -18.70 -14.25
CA ASN A 65 24.68 -19.61 -14.98
C ASN A 65 25.51 -20.43 -14.00
N VAL A 66 25.33 -21.75 -14.06
CA VAL A 66 25.95 -22.68 -13.13
C VAL A 66 26.85 -23.64 -13.89
N SER A 67 28.09 -23.81 -13.44
CA SER A 67 29.03 -24.77 -14.02
C SER A 67 29.79 -25.55 -12.95
N GLY A 68 30.04 -26.84 -13.24
CA GLY A 68 30.85 -27.71 -12.38
C GLY A 68 30.21 -28.20 -11.09
N LEU A 69 28.93 -27.92 -10.85
CA LEU A 69 28.22 -28.38 -9.65
C LEU A 69 27.73 -29.82 -9.77
N ASP A 70 27.68 -30.51 -8.63
CA ASP A 70 27.05 -31.83 -8.53
C ASP A 70 25.52 -31.72 -8.67
N ASP A 71 24.86 -32.82 -9.01
CA ASP A 71 23.41 -32.86 -9.29
C ASP A 71 22.56 -32.38 -8.09
N GLU A 72 23.04 -32.53 -6.86
CA GLU A 72 22.38 -32.04 -5.64
C GLU A 72 22.59 -30.54 -5.38
N GLU A 73 23.65 -29.98 -5.94
CA GLU A 73 24.01 -28.55 -5.83
C GLU A 73 23.39 -27.70 -6.94
N LEU A 74 22.76 -28.34 -7.94
CA LEU A 74 22.01 -27.63 -8.98
C LEU A 74 20.82 -26.84 -8.39
N PRO A 75 20.36 -25.77 -9.07
CA PRO A 75 19.22 -24.97 -8.63
C PRO A 75 17.95 -25.81 -8.44
N HIS A 76 17.13 -25.45 -7.44
CA HIS A 76 15.89 -26.16 -7.15
C HIS A 76 14.86 -25.98 -8.29
N GLU A 77 14.39 -27.08 -8.88
CA GLU A 77 13.57 -27.03 -10.11
C GLU A 77 12.28 -26.21 -9.96
N GLN A 78 11.62 -26.30 -8.80
CA GLN A 78 10.33 -25.63 -8.54
C GLN A 78 10.45 -24.33 -7.73
N GLN A 79 11.58 -24.09 -7.07
CA GLN A 79 11.77 -22.99 -6.12
C GLN A 79 13.24 -22.54 -6.13
N PRO A 80 13.76 -22.15 -7.31
CA PRO A 80 15.18 -21.86 -7.49
C PRO A 80 15.65 -20.64 -6.70
N PHE A 81 14.72 -19.83 -6.17
CA PHE A 81 15.02 -18.67 -5.34
C PHE A 81 14.10 -18.58 -4.13
N GLU A 82 14.65 -18.01 -3.08
CA GLU A 82 13.89 -17.34 -2.03
C GLU A 82 13.80 -15.86 -2.35
N LEU A 83 12.58 -15.33 -2.25
CA LEU A 83 12.28 -13.92 -2.42
C LEU A 83 11.76 -13.36 -1.11
N GLN A 84 12.35 -12.26 -0.67
CA GLN A 84 11.86 -11.50 0.48
C GLN A 84 11.68 -10.05 0.05
N LEU A 85 10.50 -9.50 0.29
CA LEU A 85 10.20 -8.12 -0.02
C LEU A 85 10.16 -7.33 1.28
N PHE A 86 10.91 -6.25 1.37
CA PHE A 86 11.03 -5.39 2.53
C PHE A 86 10.43 -4.02 2.27
N SER A 87 9.79 -3.47 3.30
CA SER A 87 9.41 -2.06 3.38
C SER A 87 10.04 -1.49 4.63
N GLY A 88 11.00 -0.57 4.49
CA GLY A 88 11.84 -0.17 5.61
C GLY A 88 12.65 -1.37 6.14
N ASP A 89 12.63 -1.58 7.46
CA ASP A 89 13.32 -2.71 8.12
C ASP A 89 12.41 -3.95 8.28
N GLU A 90 11.15 -3.88 7.87
CA GLU A 90 10.19 -4.98 8.03
C GLU A 90 10.11 -5.85 6.77
N ALA A 91 10.31 -7.16 6.94
CA ALA A 91 10.04 -8.15 5.91
C ALA A 91 8.52 -8.27 5.73
N SER A 92 8.04 -7.89 4.56
CA SER A 92 6.64 -8.09 4.20
C SER A 92 6.38 -9.58 3.98
N HIS A 93 5.30 -10.10 4.58
CA HIS A 93 4.95 -11.52 4.53
C HIS A 93 4.29 -11.95 3.20
N HIS A 94 4.40 -11.15 2.13
CA HIS A 94 3.78 -11.49 0.86
C HIS A 94 4.54 -12.63 0.18
N PRO A 95 3.88 -13.75 -0.16
CA PRO A 95 4.53 -14.86 -0.85
C PRO A 95 4.81 -14.46 -2.31
N VAL A 96 5.93 -13.78 -2.55
CA VAL A 96 6.44 -13.51 -3.91
C VAL A 96 7.02 -14.80 -4.52
N THR A 97 7.40 -15.77 -3.69
CA THR A 97 8.05 -17.03 -4.07
C THR A 97 7.25 -17.86 -5.06
N ASP A 98 5.92 -17.83 -5.00
CA ASP A 98 5.07 -18.57 -5.94
C ASP A 98 5.06 -17.94 -7.35
N LEU A 99 5.46 -16.68 -7.49
CA LEU A 99 5.36 -15.93 -8.75
C LEU A 99 6.50 -16.31 -9.73
N LEU A 100 7.75 -16.46 -9.26
CA LEU A 100 8.90 -16.77 -10.13
C LEU A 100 8.96 -18.23 -10.59
N ALA A 101 8.36 -19.15 -9.82
CA ALA A 101 8.37 -20.58 -10.13
C ALA A 101 7.61 -20.90 -11.44
N ALA A 102 6.58 -20.12 -11.76
CA ALA A 102 5.69 -20.39 -12.89
C ALA A 102 6.29 -20.10 -14.27
N SER A 103 7.35 -19.28 -14.36
CA SER A 103 7.93 -18.79 -15.63
C SER A 103 9.38 -19.24 -15.87
N ALA A 104 9.95 -20.00 -14.94
CA ALA A 104 11.32 -20.50 -15.00
C ALA A 104 11.58 -21.40 -16.21
N ARG A 105 12.72 -21.19 -16.88
CA ARG A 105 13.24 -22.05 -17.95
C ARG A 105 14.66 -22.48 -17.63
N TYR A 106 14.93 -23.76 -17.88
CA TYR A 106 16.24 -24.39 -17.71
C TYR A 106 16.76 -24.82 -19.08
N GLU A 107 17.99 -24.48 -19.39
CA GLU A 107 18.70 -24.96 -20.58
C GLU A 107 20.06 -25.50 -20.17
N THR A 108 20.32 -26.78 -20.47
CA THR A 108 21.64 -27.37 -20.34
C THR A 108 22.40 -27.13 -21.65
N LEU A 109 23.48 -26.36 -21.57
CA LEU A 109 24.36 -26.09 -22.70
C LEU A 109 25.24 -27.30 -23.03
N GLU A 110 25.78 -27.36 -24.26
CA GLU A 110 26.61 -28.48 -24.73
C GLU A 110 27.89 -28.69 -23.89
N ASP A 111 28.35 -27.66 -23.20
CA ASP A 111 29.52 -27.70 -22.31
C ASP A 111 29.20 -28.12 -20.87
N GLY A 112 27.94 -28.50 -20.60
CA GLY A 112 27.48 -28.95 -19.28
C GLY A 112 27.09 -27.82 -18.33
N ARG A 113 27.14 -26.56 -18.77
CA ARG A 113 26.58 -25.43 -18.00
C ARG A 113 25.07 -25.49 -17.97
N VAL A 114 24.49 -25.10 -16.85
CA VAL A 114 23.04 -24.93 -16.70
C VAL A 114 22.74 -23.44 -16.68
N MET A 115 22.01 -22.99 -17.68
CA MET A 115 21.44 -21.65 -17.76
C MET A 115 20.02 -21.69 -17.20
N PHE A 116 19.76 -20.83 -16.24
CA PHE A 116 18.45 -20.57 -15.71
C PHE A 116 18.03 -19.16 -16.10
N HIS A 117 16.80 -19.03 -16.59
CA HIS A 117 16.19 -17.73 -16.88
C HIS A 117 14.74 -17.75 -16.39
N SER A 118 14.37 -16.76 -15.57
CA SER A 118 12.98 -16.51 -15.18
C SER A 118 12.66 -15.03 -15.30
N SER A 119 11.42 -14.73 -15.70
CA SER A 119 10.88 -13.37 -15.70
C SER A 119 9.50 -13.37 -15.05
N VAL A 120 9.23 -12.40 -14.18
CA VAL A 120 7.90 -12.21 -13.59
C VAL A 120 7.54 -10.74 -13.46
N ILE A 121 6.24 -10.46 -13.59
CA ILE A 121 5.70 -9.13 -13.35
C ILE A 121 5.33 -9.01 -11.87
N LEU A 122 6.02 -8.14 -11.17
CA LEU A 122 5.68 -7.66 -9.84
C LEU A 122 4.67 -6.51 -9.98
N ALA A 123 3.39 -6.81 -9.77
CA ALA A 123 2.33 -5.81 -9.82
C ALA A 123 1.87 -5.42 -8.42
N GLN A 124 1.83 -4.12 -8.13
CA GLN A 124 1.41 -3.57 -6.84
C GLN A 124 0.03 -4.09 -6.41
N GLU A 125 -0.92 -4.13 -7.36
CA GLU A 125 -2.29 -4.58 -7.10
C GLU A 125 -2.38 -6.06 -6.71
N ALA A 126 -1.59 -6.91 -7.36
CA ALA A 126 -1.58 -8.34 -7.06
C ALA A 126 -1.01 -8.65 -5.67
N LEU A 127 -0.17 -7.76 -5.16
CA LEU A 127 0.45 -7.89 -3.84
C LEU A 127 -0.34 -7.16 -2.74
N ASP A 128 -1.36 -6.39 -3.12
CA ASP A 128 -2.10 -5.47 -2.25
C ASP A 128 -1.17 -4.54 -1.45
N LEU A 129 -0.17 -3.96 -2.12
CA LEU A 129 0.84 -3.12 -1.49
C LEU A 129 0.51 -1.62 -1.58
N PRO A 130 0.77 -0.85 -0.53
CA PRO A 130 0.66 0.59 -0.62
C PRO A 130 1.80 1.21 -1.44
N ASP A 131 1.63 2.49 -1.72
CA ASP A 131 2.60 3.38 -2.31
C ASP A 131 3.79 3.56 -1.37
N GLY A 132 5.01 3.28 -1.84
CA GLY A 132 6.18 3.26 -0.97
C GLY A 132 7.46 2.84 -1.67
N ARG A 133 8.58 2.94 -0.95
CA ARG A 133 9.87 2.40 -1.36
C ARG A 133 10.02 0.99 -0.78
N TYR A 134 10.49 0.07 -1.60
CA TYR A 134 10.63 -1.34 -1.27
C TYR A 134 12.01 -1.85 -1.65
N GLN A 135 12.45 -2.92 -0.99
CA GLN A 135 13.65 -3.65 -1.32
C GLN A 135 13.31 -5.12 -1.55
N LEU A 136 13.69 -5.66 -2.70
CA LEU A 136 13.57 -7.08 -3.02
C LEU A 136 14.92 -7.76 -2.80
N SER A 137 14.92 -8.75 -1.92
CA SER A 137 16.03 -9.66 -1.70
C SER A 137 15.77 -10.96 -2.47
N VAL A 138 16.71 -11.34 -3.33
CA VAL A 138 16.64 -12.58 -4.11
C VAL A 138 17.84 -13.45 -3.76
N THR A 139 17.57 -14.65 -3.23
CA THR A 139 18.63 -15.59 -2.83
C THR A 139 18.47 -16.92 -3.56
N PRO A 140 19.48 -17.40 -4.31
CA PRO A 140 19.40 -18.65 -5.05
C PRO A 140 19.49 -19.87 -4.12
N ARG A 141 18.71 -20.92 -4.44
CA ARG A 141 18.62 -22.16 -3.66
C ARG A 141 18.90 -23.40 -4.51
N ASN A 142 19.66 -24.34 -3.94
CA ASN A 142 19.91 -25.64 -4.56
C ASN A 142 18.73 -26.62 -4.34
N ARG A 143 18.79 -27.79 -4.96
CA ARG A 143 17.77 -28.85 -4.84
C ARG A 143 17.55 -29.37 -3.41
N GLN A 144 18.52 -29.20 -2.51
CA GLN A 144 18.36 -29.51 -1.08
C GLN A 144 17.69 -28.36 -0.29
N GLY A 145 17.41 -27.23 -0.94
CA GLY A 145 16.83 -26.03 -0.33
C GLY A 145 17.85 -25.14 0.39
N GLN A 146 19.14 -25.40 0.24
CA GLN A 146 20.23 -24.61 0.83
C GLN A 146 20.59 -23.42 -0.07
N LEU A 147 21.07 -22.34 0.54
CA LEU A 147 21.47 -21.13 -0.18
C LEU A 147 22.76 -21.39 -0.98
N MET A 148 22.77 -20.97 -2.25
CA MET A 148 23.91 -21.16 -3.16
C MET A 148 24.85 -19.95 -3.21
N ALA A 149 24.33 -18.76 -2.93
CA ALA A 149 25.06 -17.49 -2.91
C ALA A 149 24.43 -16.53 -1.91
N ASP A 150 25.11 -15.40 -1.68
CA ASP A 150 24.55 -14.26 -0.96
C ASP A 150 23.36 -13.66 -1.72
N ALA A 151 22.47 -12.98 -0.99
CA ALA A 151 21.31 -12.32 -1.57
C ALA A 151 21.71 -11.14 -2.46
N GLN A 152 21.02 -10.97 -3.58
CA GLN A 152 21.06 -9.74 -4.36
C GLN A 152 19.87 -8.86 -3.97
N GLU A 153 20.17 -7.64 -3.55
CA GLU A 153 19.20 -6.66 -3.08
C GLU A 153 18.92 -5.60 -4.14
N ILE A 154 17.64 -5.34 -4.42
CA ILE A 154 17.21 -4.33 -5.40
C ILE A 154 16.15 -3.43 -4.81
N SER A 155 16.39 -2.12 -4.85
CA SER A 155 15.42 -1.12 -4.40
C SER A 155 14.54 -0.63 -5.54
N PHE A 156 13.25 -0.42 -5.26
CA PHE A 156 12.28 0.15 -6.19
C PHE A 156 11.16 0.87 -5.44
N ALA A 157 10.23 1.50 -6.16
CA ALA A 157 9.12 2.20 -5.53
C ALA A 157 7.81 2.04 -6.31
N PHE A 158 6.71 1.92 -5.58
CA PHE A 158 5.37 1.98 -6.15
C PHE A 158 4.76 3.37 -5.98
N VAL A 159 4.21 3.89 -7.08
CA VAL A 159 3.49 5.16 -7.11
C VAL A 159 2.20 4.99 -7.92
N SER A 160 1.08 5.02 -7.21
CA SER A 160 -0.25 4.79 -7.76
C SER A 160 -1.20 5.99 -7.60
N LEU A 161 -0.84 6.94 -6.73
CA LEU A 161 -1.54 8.22 -6.61
C LEU A 161 -1.14 9.15 -7.76
N VAL A 162 -2.12 9.49 -8.60
CA VAL A 162 -1.92 10.38 -9.76
C VAL A 162 -2.51 11.77 -9.55
N HIS A 163 -3.42 11.91 -8.60
CA HIS A 163 -4.14 13.15 -8.38
C HIS A 163 -4.53 13.33 -6.91
N TYR A 164 -4.40 14.55 -6.40
CA TYR A 164 -4.92 14.96 -5.11
C TYR A 164 -5.37 16.42 -5.21
N GLU A 165 -6.57 16.70 -4.73
CA GLU A 165 -7.07 18.07 -4.59
C GLU A 165 -6.90 18.50 -3.13
N PRO A 166 -6.02 19.48 -2.85
CA PRO A 166 -5.76 19.94 -1.50
C PRO A 166 -7.02 20.45 -0.79
N ALA A 167 -7.03 20.32 0.53
CA ALA A 167 -8.07 20.91 1.35
C ALA A 167 -8.05 22.44 1.25
N ARG A 168 -9.22 23.07 1.27
CA ARG A 168 -9.41 24.52 1.09
C ARG A 168 -9.83 25.20 2.39
N TYR A 169 -9.38 26.45 2.53
CA TYR A 169 -9.73 27.34 3.63
C TYR A 169 -10.82 28.34 3.26
N GLU A 170 -10.98 28.60 1.97
CA GLU A 170 -11.90 29.59 1.45
C GLU A 170 -12.89 28.96 0.49
N ARG A 171 -14.07 29.58 0.41
CA ARG A 171 -15.13 29.30 -0.56
C ARG A 171 -15.56 30.58 -1.24
N ALA A 172 -16.20 30.48 -2.40
CA ALA A 172 -16.79 31.67 -3.01
C ALA A 172 -17.94 32.22 -2.13
N SER A 173 -18.14 33.54 -2.14
CA SER A 173 -19.11 34.20 -1.29
C SER A 173 -20.57 33.81 -1.58
N ASN A 174 -20.85 33.37 -2.81
CA ASN A 174 -22.17 32.99 -3.32
C ASN A 174 -22.47 31.48 -3.19
N GLU A 175 -21.62 30.73 -2.47
CA GLU A 175 -21.75 29.28 -2.32
C GLU A 175 -21.97 28.90 -0.85
N SER A 176 -22.68 27.80 -0.61
CA SER A 176 -22.64 27.07 0.65
C SER A 176 -21.76 25.82 0.47
N ALA A 177 -20.97 25.48 1.47
CA ALA A 177 -20.18 24.26 1.47
C ALA A 177 -20.89 23.20 2.31
N LEU A 178 -21.11 22.02 1.75
CA LEU A 178 -21.73 20.88 2.41
C LEU A 178 -20.70 19.76 2.50
N ARG A 179 -20.50 19.20 3.69
CA ARG A 179 -19.70 18.00 3.87
C ARG A 179 -20.62 16.79 3.79
N LEU A 180 -20.47 16.01 2.72
CA LEU A 180 -21.29 14.86 2.37
C LEU A 180 -20.44 13.60 2.46
N TYR A 181 -20.98 12.56 3.07
CA TYR A 181 -20.28 11.30 3.25
C TYR A 181 -20.79 10.29 2.24
N PHE A 182 -19.88 9.79 1.39
CA PHE A 182 -20.18 8.86 0.32
C PHE A 182 -19.43 7.54 0.52
N PRO A 183 -20.06 6.38 0.27
CA PRO A 183 -19.36 5.11 0.30
C PRO A 183 -18.43 4.96 -0.90
N ASP A 184 -17.38 4.17 -0.73
CA ASP A 184 -16.59 3.65 -1.84
C ASP A 184 -17.41 2.62 -2.67
N GLU A 185 -16.86 2.18 -3.79
CA GLU A 185 -17.53 1.23 -4.68
C GLU A 185 -17.87 -0.11 -3.99
N SER A 186 -17.07 -0.54 -3.01
CA SER A 186 -17.30 -1.77 -2.24
C SER A 186 -18.17 -1.58 -1.00
N SER A 187 -18.64 -0.35 -0.71
CA SER A 187 -19.41 -0.01 0.49
C SER A 187 -18.71 -0.44 1.81
N ARG A 188 -17.39 -0.28 1.86
CA ARG A 188 -16.52 -0.59 2.99
C ARG A 188 -16.14 0.66 3.78
N TYR A 189 -15.86 1.75 3.10
CA TYR A 189 -15.41 3.01 3.67
C TYR A 189 -16.42 4.10 3.39
N LEU A 190 -16.50 5.08 4.30
CA LEU A 190 -17.37 6.24 4.17
C LEU A 190 -16.49 7.50 4.11
N ILE A 191 -16.42 8.12 2.94
CA ILE A 191 -15.47 9.18 2.62
C ILE A 191 -16.19 10.55 2.67
N PRO A 192 -15.73 11.52 3.48
CA PRO A 192 -16.26 12.87 3.47
C PRO A 192 -15.81 13.61 2.21
N VAL A 193 -16.72 14.36 1.60
CA VAL A 193 -16.51 15.16 0.41
C VAL A 193 -17.14 16.53 0.60
N THR A 194 -16.39 17.59 0.31
CA THR A 194 -16.95 18.94 0.34
C THR A 194 -17.54 19.30 -1.01
N ARG A 195 -18.87 19.44 -1.07
CA ARG A 195 -19.59 19.96 -2.23
C ARG A 195 -19.92 21.43 -2.03
N PHE A 196 -19.56 22.25 -3.02
CA PHE A 196 -20.00 23.64 -3.09
C PHE A 196 -21.32 23.72 -3.87
N VAL A 197 -22.34 24.29 -3.26
CA VAL A 197 -23.67 24.50 -3.85
C VAL A 197 -24.01 25.98 -3.86
N PRO A 198 -24.95 26.46 -4.69
CA PRO A 198 -25.47 27.82 -4.55
C PRO A 198 -25.91 28.09 -3.11
N GLN A 199 -25.65 29.31 -2.63
CA GLN A 199 -25.95 29.69 -1.25
C GLN A 199 -27.39 29.27 -0.86
N THR A 200 -27.50 28.55 0.25
CA THR A 200 -28.77 28.02 0.76
C THR A 200 -28.98 28.39 2.22
N ASN A 201 -30.25 28.65 2.59
CA ASN A 201 -30.70 28.81 3.96
C ASN A 201 -31.41 27.55 4.49
N THR A 202 -31.46 26.48 3.68
CA THR A 202 -32.09 25.21 4.02
C THR A 202 -31.06 24.08 4.05
N THR A 203 -29.93 24.32 4.73
CA THR A 203 -28.76 23.41 4.79
C THR A 203 -29.16 21.96 5.04
N LEU A 204 -30.01 21.71 6.04
CA LEU A 204 -30.47 20.36 6.39
C LEU A 204 -31.16 19.62 5.23
N ARG A 205 -32.02 20.32 4.47
CA ARG A 205 -32.68 19.75 3.29
C ARG A 205 -31.69 19.62 2.14
N GLU A 206 -30.87 20.64 1.92
CA GLU A 206 -29.89 20.65 0.84
C GLU A 206 -28.90 19.50 0.98
N THR A 207 -28.36 19.25 2.18
CA THR A 207 -27.47 18.10 2.46
C THR A 207 -28.08 16.78 2.02
N VAL A 208 -29.35 16.52 2.36
CA VAL A 208 -30.03 15.30 1.94
C VAL A 208 -30.28 15.27 0.43
N THR A 209 -30.72 16.38 -0.17
CA THR A 209 -30.92 16.47 -1.62
C THR A 209 -29.62 16.22 -2.39
N GLN A 210 -28.48 16.70 -1.88
CA GLN A 210 -27.18 16.47 -2.49
C GLN A 210 -26.68 15.03 -2.29
N LEU A 211 -26.98 14.39 -1.16
CA LEU A 211 -26.76 12.95 -1.00
C LEU A 211 -27.63 12.16 -1.98
N GLU A 212 -28.93 12.47 -2.10
CA GLU A 212 -29.85 11.83 -3.07
C GLU A 212 -29.36 11.94 -4.54
N ALA A 213 -28.56 12.96 -4.86
CA ALA A 213 -27.95 13.11 -6.17
C ALA A 213 -26.74 12.19 -6.41
N GLY A 214 -26.11 11.68 -5.35
CA GLY A 214 -24.88 10.89 -5.40
C GLY A 214 -23.62 11.75 -5.62
N PRO A 215 -22.42 11.14 -5.57
CA PRO A 215 -21.17 11.81 -5.87
C PRO A 215 -20.98 12.00 -7.37
N THR A 216 -20.13 12.96 -7.75
CA THR A 216 -19.67 13.10 -9.14
C THR A 216 -18.78 11.90 -9.54
N ALA A 217 -18.86 11.48 -10.81
CA ALA A 217 -18.06 10.35 -11.31
C ALA A 217 -16.54 10.60 -11.22
N ALA A 218 -16.10 11.86 -11.21
CA ALA A 218 -14.68 12.23 -11.11
C ALA A 218 -14.06 11.85 -9.76
N LEU A 219 -14.88 11.67 -8.70
CA LEU A 219 -14.40 11.21 -7.40
C LEU A 219 -14.03 9.73 -7.40
N GLY A 220 -14.51 8.91 -8.34
CA GLY A 220 -14.26 7.47 -8.31
C GLY A 220 -14.86 6.77 -7.08
N LEU A 221 -16.00 7.27 -6.58
CA LEU A 221 -16.78 6.70 -5.48
C LEU A 221 -18.05 6.02 -6.01
N PHE A 222 -18.86 5.44 -5.12
CA PHE A 222 -20.10 4.77 -5.48
C PHE A 222 -21.03 5.69 -6.31
N ASN A 223 -21.22 5.34 -7.58
CA ASN A 223 -21.79 6.23 -8.61
C ASN A 223 -23.32 6.44 -8.57
N ARG A 224 -23.94 6.27 -7.40
CA ARG A 224 -25.38 6.43 -7.17
C ARG A 224 -25.62 7.18 -5.87
N SER A 225 -26.88 7.50 -5.60
CA SER A 225 -27.27 7.96 -4.26
C SER A 225 -26.80 6.94 -3.21
N PRO A 226 -26.14 7.38 -2.13
CA PRO A 226 -25.81 6.52 -1.02
C PRO A 226 -27.02 6.28 -0.10
N ILE A 227 -28.11 7.04 -0.27
CA ILE A 227 -29.25 7.06 0.65
C ILE A 227 -30.59 6.79 -0.04
N PRO A 228 -31.56 6.20 0.66
CA PRO A 228 -32.95 6.19 0.21
C PRO A 228 -33.54 7.62 0.19
N PRO A 229 -34.63 7.85 -0.56
CA PRO A 229 -35.34 9.12 -0.51
C PRO A 229 -35.81 9.47 0.91
N VAL A 230 -35.66 10.73 1.31
CA VAL A 230 -36.09 11.22 2.63
C VAL A 230 -37.15 12.33 2.49
N PRO A 231 -38.44 11.99 2.32
CA PRO A 231 -39.49 12.96 2.06
C PRO A 231 -39.61 14.08 3.10
N ARG A 232 -39.36 13.77 4.37
CA ARG A 232 -39.52 14.74 5.47
C ARG A 232 -38.35 14.68 6.44
N ILE A 233 -37.90 15.86 6.83
CA ILE A 233 -36.85 16.08 7.81
C ILE A 233 -37.33 17.18 8.77
N GLN A 234 -37.07 17.02 10.07
CA GLN A 234 -37.38 18.02 11.09
C GLN A 234 -36.20 18.13 12.05
N LEU A 235 -35.87 19.35 12.49
CA LEU A 235 -34.85 19.59 13.51
C LEU A 235 -35.53 20.14 14.76
N SER A 236 -35.33 19.48 15.90
CA SER A 236 -35.86 19.94 17.19
C SER A 236 -34.90 19.55 18.31
N GLY A 237 -34.50 20.52 19.13
CA GLY A 237 -33.63 20.28 20.30
C GLY A 237 -32.29 19.63 19.95
N GLY A 238 -31.74 19.89 18.76
CA GLY A 238 -30.50 19.27 18.27
C GLY A 238 -30.68 17.89 17.64
N THR A 239 -31.90 17.34 17.57
CA THR A 239 -32.18 16.06 16.92
C THR A 239 -32.79 16.27 15.54
N ALA A 240 -32.13 15.75 14.51
CA ALA A 240 -32.66 15.66 13.16
C ALA A 240 -33.49 14.37 13.01
N SER A 241 -34.81 14.52 12.89
CA SER A 241 -35.76 13.43 12.66
C SER A 241 -35.97 13.22 11.16
N LEU A 242 -35.56 12.05 10.66
CA LEU A 242 -35.66 11.66 9.25
C LEU A 242 -36.80 10.67 9.05
N TYR A 243 -37.73 10.99 8.15
CA TYR A 243 -38.88 10.15 7.85
C TYR A 243 -38.70 9.46 6.50
N LEU A 244 -38.66 8.14 6.57
CA LEU A 244 -38.37 7.21 5.48
C LEU A 244 -39.55 6.26 5.26
N SER A 245 -39.59 5.63 4.09
CA SER A 245 -40.41 4.44 3.83
C SER A 245 -39.75 3.21 4.44
N SER A 246 -40.52 2.24 4.95
CA SER A 246 -39.96 0.92 5.30
C SER A 246 -39.51 0.12 4.08
N GLN A 247 -39.99 0.48 2.87
CA GLN A 247 -39.61 -0.15 1.61
C GLN A 247 -38.36 0.52 1.03
N LEU A 248 -37.21 0.17 1.58
CA LEU A 248 -35.91 0.77 1.23
C LEU A 248 -35.26 0.20 -0.06
N GLY A 249 -35.75 -0.93 -0.58
CA GLY A 249 -35.23 -1.53 -1.81
C GLY A 249 -33.74 -1.90 -1.70
N PHE A 250 -32.93 -1.44 -2.66
CA PHE A 250 -31.49 -1.68 -2.73
C PHE A 250 -30.75 -1.33 -1.42
N TYR A 251 -31.17 -0.28 -0.72
CA TYR A 251 -30.55 0.16 0.53
C TYR A 251 -30.79 -0.79 1.71
N ASN A 252 -31.51 -1.89 1.51
CA ASN A 252 -31.73 -2.91 2.54
C ASN A 252 -31.41 -4.32 2.05
N GLU A 253 -30.89 -4.45 0.83
CA GLU A 253 -30.60 -5.75 0.22
C GLU A 253 -29.36 -6.40 0.85
N TYR A 254 -28.35 -5.60 1.18
CA TYR A 254 -27.10 -6.07 1.80
C TYR A 254 -26.80 -5.31 3.10
N PRO A 255 -26.32 -5.98 4.17
CA PRO A 255 -26.06 -5.33 5.46
C PRO A 255 -25.10 -4.14 5.37
N ASN A 256 -24.01 -4.25 4.59
CA ASN A 256 -23.05 -3.16 4.43
C ASN A 256 -23.66 -1.96 3.69
N VAL A 257 -24.47 -2.18 2.66
CA VAL A 257 -25.16 -1.10 1.94
C VAL A 257 -26.17 -0.39 2.86
N ALA A 258 -26.91 -1.15 3.67
CA ALA A 258 -27.86 -0.60 4.64
C ALA A 258 -27.17 0.26 5.70
N ARG A 259 -26.04 -0.25 6.23
CA ARG A 259 -25.18 0.47 7.15
C ARG A 259 -24.64 1.76 6.53
N MET A 260 -24.09 1.70 5.31
CA MET A 260 -23.56 2.88 4.63
C MET A 260 -24.64 3.92 4.33
N ALA A 261 -25.86 3.50 3.99
CA ALA A 261 -26.98 4.42 3.79
C ALA A 261 -27.36 5.16 5.07
N ALA A 262 -27.43 4.46 6.21
CA ALA A 262 -27.69 5.07 7.50
C ALA A 262 -26.57 6.06 7.87
N PHE A 263 -25.31 5.63 7.82
CA PHE A 263 -24.18 6.46 8.24
C PHE A 263 -23.87 7.62 7.28
N SER A 264 -24.18 7.50 5.98
CA SER A 264 -24.13 8.64 5.06
C SER A 264 -25.06 9.78 5.51
N LEU A 265 -26.23 9.45 6.07
CA LEU A 265 -27.14 10.45 6.65
C LEU A 265 -26.63 10.97 7.99
N VAL A 266 -26.22 10.08 8.89
CA VAL A 266 -25.73 10.43 10.24
C VAL A 266 -24.54 11.38 10.15
N GLU A 267 -23.50 11.00 9.43
CA GLU A 267 -22.26 11.77 9.36
C GLU A 267 -22.45 13.08 8.62
N SER A 268 -23.13 13.08 7.46
CA SER A 268 -23.33 14.31 6.68
C SER A 268 -24.17 15.35 7.42
N LEU A 269 -25.28 14.93 8.04
CA LEU A 269 -26.12 15.85 8.80
C LEU A 269 -25.47 16.27 10.11
N GLY A 270 -24.64 15.40 10.70
CA GLY A 270 -23.83 15.70 11.88
C GLY A 270 -22.81 16.82 11.68
N THR A 271 -22.46 17.14 10.43
CA THR A 271 -21.59 18.28 10.12
C THR A 271 -22.25 19.64 10.29
N ILE A 272 -23.60 19.66 10.44
CA ILE A 272 -24.37 20.88 10.67
C ILE A 272 -24.29 21.20 12.17
N PRO A 273 -23.79 22.37 12.59
CA PRO A 273 -23.55 22.70 14.00
C PRO A 273 -24.78 22.55 14.91
N GLU A 274 -25.99 22.74 14.38
CA GLU A 274 -27.23 22.60 15.12
C GLU A 274 -27.71 21.13 15.27
N VAL A 275 -27.05 20.15 14.65
CA VAL A 275 -27.43 18.73 14.67
C VAL A 275 -26.46 17.94 15.55
N ASN A 276 -26.96 17.44 16.67
CA ASN A 276 -26.21 16.60 17.61
C ASN A 276 -26.56 15.12 17.46
N ARG A 277 -27.79 14.83 17.02
CA ARG A 277 -28.36 13.47 16.98
C ARG A 277 -29.26 13.28 15.76
N ILE A 278 -29.32 12.06 15.23
CA ILE A 278 -30.16 11.68 14.10
C ILE A 278 -31.11 10.56 14.53
N GLN A 279 -32.40 10.76 14.37
CA GLN A 279 -33.42 9.73 14.64
C GLN A 279 -34.14 9.35 13.34
N PHE A 280 -34.18 8.06 13.04
CA PHE A 280 -34.92 7.53 11.90
C PHE A 280 -36.35 7.14 12.28
N TYR A 281 -37.29 7.44 11.39
CA TYR A 281 -38.69 7.03 11.45
C TYR A 281 -39.06 6.34 10.14
N PHE A 282 -39.59 5.13 10.23
CA PHE A 282 -40.07 4.33 9.11
C PHE A 282 -41.59 4.30 9.16
N ASP A 283 -42.25 4.75 8.09
CA ASP A 283 -43.71 4.88 8.02
C ASP A 283 -44.30 5.65 9.23
N ASN A 284 -43.60 6.72 9.64
CA ASN A 284 -43.91 7.57 10.80
C ASN A 284 -43.79 6.89 12.18
N ARG A 285 -43.04 5.80 12.29
CA ARG A 285 -42.79 5.09 13.56
C ARG A 285 -41.31 4.81 13.73
N ILE A 286 -40.88 4.70 14.98
CA ILE A 286 -39.54 4.19 15.29
C ILE A 286 -39.59 2.67 15.10
N ALA A 287 -38.64 2.13 14.32
CA ALA A 287 -38.48 0.70 14.12
C ALA A 287 -37.23 0.22 14.89
N PRO A 288 -37.27 -0.96 15.54
CA PRO A 288 -36.08 -1.55 16.16
C PRO A 288 -34.93 -1.74 15.19
N GLU A 289 -35.24 -2.21 13.97
CA GLU A 289 -34.28 -2.40 12.88
C GLU A 289 -34.90 -1.85 11.60
N GLY A 290 -34.70 -0.56 11.36
CA GLY A 290 -35.21 0.10 10.16
C GLY A 290 -34.30 -0.05 8.95
N PHE A 291 -33.00 -0.18 9.20
CA PHE A 291 -32.00 -0.64 8.23
C PHE A 291 -31.58 -2.06 8.63
N ARG A 292 -31.29 -2.91 7.63
CA ARG A 292 -30.96 -4.32 7.81
C ARG A 292 -29.76 -4.47 8.73
N ASP A 293 -29.93 -5.26 9.78
CA ASP A 293 -28.91 -5.56 10.80
C ASP A 293 -28.36 -4.32 11.53
N LEU A 294 -29.14 -3.23 11.55
CA LEU A 294 -28.80 -1.99 12.26
C LEU A 294 -29.93 -1.60 13.21
N VAL A 295 -29.60 -1.47 14.50
CA VAL A 295 -30.54 -1.05 15.53
C VAL A 295 -30.82 0.45 15.38
N THR A 296 -32.09 0.83 15.18
CA THR A 296 -32.53 2.21 14.91
C THR A 296 -33.59 2.73 15.88
N ASP A 297 -33.82 2.03 17.00
CA ASP A 297 -34.78 2.48 18.01
C ASP A 297 -34.28 3.61 18.92
N GLN A 298 -32.98 3.92 18.84
CA GLN A 298 -32.36 5.07 19.48
C GLN A 298 -31.80 6.05 18.44
N PRO A 299 -31.63 7.33 18.82
CA PRO A 299 -30.92 8.29 17.99
C PRO A 299 -29.44 7.91 17.86
N PHE A 300 -28.89 8.18 16.68
CA PHE A 300 -27.46 8.07 16.38
C PHE A 300 -26.78 9.39 16.71
N GLU A 301 -25.56 9.32 17.23
CA GLU A 301 -24.66 10.46 17.37
C GLU A 301 -23.63 10.38 16.23
N PRO A 302 -23.32 11.50 15.55
CA PRO A 302 -22.24 11.54 14.57
C PRO A 302 -20.90 11.17 15.22
N ALA A 303 -19.97 10.66 14.42
CA ALA A 303 -18.63 10.36 14.89
C ALA A 303 -17.97 11.62 15.47
N THR A 304 -17.36 11.46 16.64
CA THR A 304 -16.52 12.48 17.27
C THR A 304 -15.10 11.95 17.36
N GLY A 305 -14.12 12.84 17.23
CA GLY A 305 -12.70 12.47 17.22
C GLY A 305 -12.24 11.78 18.52
N PRO A 306 -10.96 11.40 18.59
CA PRO A 306 -9.92 11.72 17.61
C PRO A 306 -9.95 10.85 16.35
N PHE A 307 -9.50 11.43 15.24
CA PHE A 307 -9.42 10.80 13.93
C PHE A 307 -7.97 10.75 13.42
N VAL A 308 -7.65 9.68 12.71
CA VAL A 308 -6.47 9.58 11.84
C VAL A 308 -6.95 9.71 10.40
N TRP A 309 -6.42 10.69 9.66
CA TRP A 309 -6.82 10.97 8.29
C TRP A 309 -5.86 10.33 7.30
N ILE A 310 -6.16 9.10 6.89
CA ILE A 310 -5.38 8.36 5.90
C ILE A 310 -5.82 8.70 4.48
N ALA A 311 -5.07 8.26 3.48
CA ALA A 311 -5.46 8.44 2.08
C ALA A 311 -6.21 7.19 1.59
N TYR A 312 -7.42 7.40 1.09
CA TYR A 312 -8.11 6.44 0.24
C TYR A 312 -7.77 6.73 -1.22
N ARG A 313 -7.22 5.74 -1.91
CA ARG A 313 -7.00 5.76 -3.35
C ARG A 313 -8.22 5.19 -4.05
N THR A 314 -8.82 6.01 -4.89
CA THR A 314 -9.93 5.61 -5.75
C THR A 314 -9.41 4.79 -6.95
N PRO A 315 -10.27 4.06 -7.67
CA PRO A 315 -9.86 3.28 -8.85
C PRO A 315 -9.22 4.13 -9.97
N ASN A 316 -9.55 5.42 -10.06
CA ASN A 316 -8.93 6.36 -11.01
C ASN A 316 -7.61 6.98 -10.49
N GLY A 317 -7.10 6.53 -9.35
CA GLY A 317 -5.83 6.97 -8.75
C GLY A 317 -5.89 8.33 -8.06
N ARG A 318 -7.09 8.84 -7.76
CA ARG A 318 -7.29 10.05 -6.94
C ARG A 318 -7.16 9.69 -5.46
N ALA A 319 -6.41 10.50 -4.72
CA ALA A 319 -6.38 10.45 -3.26
C ALA A 319 -7.56 11.24 -2.68
N LEU A 320 -8.23 10.66 -1.69
CA LEU A 320 -9.23 11.29 -0.84
C LEU A 320 -8.85 11.04 0.62
N LEU A 321 -8.93 12.05 1.48
CA LEU A 321 -8.68 11.89 2.91
C LEU A 321 -9.86 11.17 3.58
N LEU A 322 -9.58 10.09 4.29
CA LEU A 322 -10.54 9.22 4.95
C LEU A 322 -10.32 9.28 6.47
N PRO A 323 -11.29 9.73 7.27
CA PRO A 323 -11.16 9.69 8.72
C PRO A 323 -11.30 8.26 9.22
N ARG A 324 -10.41 7.88 10.13
CA ARG A 324 -10.48 6.63 10.89
C ARG A 324 -10.57 7.00 12.35
N GLU A 325 -11.64 6.60 13.00
CA GLU A 325 -11.77 6.72 14.45
C GLU A 325 -10.62 5.97 15.13
N VAL A 326 -10.12 6.57 16.20
CA VAL A 326 -9.12 5.96 17.06
C VAL A 326 -9.84 5.46 18.31
N ASP A 327 -9.78 4.16 18.59
CA ASP A 327 -10.45 3.53 19.73
C ASP A 327 -10.06 4.11 21.10
N ASN A 328 -8.93 4.82 21.16
CA ASN A 328 -8.40 5.46 22.36
C ASN A 328 -8.44 6.99 22.26
N GLN A 329 -9.35 7.61 23.01
CA GLN A 329 -9.46 9.07 23.13
C GLN A 329 -8.23 9.72 23.78
N LEU A 330 -7.38 8.96 24.47
CA LEU A 330 -6.14 9.43 25.10
C LEU A 330 -4.89 9.07 24.29
N ILE A 331 -5.01 8.96 22.97
CA ILE A 331 -3.87 8.67 22.09
C ILE A 331 -2.81 9.78 22.18
N ALA A 332 -1.54 9.39 22.28
CA ALA A 332 -0.43 10.33 22.25
C ALA A 332 -0.10 10.78 20.82
N VAL A 333 0.38 12.01 20.66
CA VAL A 333 0.76 12.59 19.36
C VAL A 333 1.71 11.66 18.56
N PRO A 334 2.79 11.10 19.12
CA PRO A 334 3.66 10.20 18.37
C PRO A 334 2.97 8.93 17.88
N ASP A 335 2.01 8.40 18.64
CA ASP A 335 1.26 7.21 18.24
C ASP A 335 0.31 7.53 17.08
N LEU A 336 -0.28 8.73 17.08
CA LEU A 336 -1.14 9.19 15.99
C LEU A 336 -0.33 9.40 14.70
N VAL A 337 0.86 10.00 14.79
CA VAL A 337 1.77 10.13 13.63
C VAL A 337 2.20 8.75 13.12
N ARG A 338 2.55 7.80 14.01
CA ARG A 338 2.88 6.42 13.61
C ARG A 338 1.72 5.75 12.87
N GLN A 339 0.47 6.00 13.25
CA GLN A 339 -0.68 5.46 12.54
C GLN A 339 -0.86 6.01 11.12
N LEU A 340 -0.26 7.15 10.78
CA LEU A 340 -0.25 7.72 9.42
C LEU A 340 0.88 7.16 8.53
N MET A 341 1.83 6.45 9.14
CA MET A 341 2.93 5.76 8.48
C MET A 341 2.56 4.31 8.18
N LEU A 342 3.25 3.71 7.21
CA LEU A 342 3.07 2.31 6.82
C LEU A 342 3.22 1.35 8.02
N ASP A 343 4.25 1.56 8.83
CA ASP A 343 4.61 0.78 10.02
C ASP A 343 3.55 0.85 11.15
N GLY A 344 2.48 1.60 10.94
CA GLY A 344 1.38 1.72 11.89
C GLY A 344 0.27 0.70 11.72
N ARG A 345 0.05 0.11 10.53
CA ARG A 345 -1.16 -0.69 10.27
C ARG A 345 -1.03 -1.74 9.15
N PRO A 346 -1.47 -3.01 9.38
CA PRO A 346 -1.58 -4.02 8.32
C PRO A 346 -2.76 -3.76 7.36
N GLU A 347 -3.56 -2.71 7.59
CA GLU A 347 -4.71 -2.37 6.74
C GLU A 347 -4.33 -1.54 5.51
N TYR A 348 -3.08 -1.05 5.44
CA TYR A 348 -2.58 -0.40 4.25
C TYR A 348 -2.36 -1.40 3.11
N GLY A 349 -2.71 -0.96 1.91
CA GLY A 349 -2.67 -1.78 0.70
C GLY A 349 -2.94 -0.90 -0.52
N MET A 350 -3.62 -1.43 -1.54
CA MET A 350 -3.90 -0.65 -2.76
C MET A 350 -4.90 0.48 -2.56
N GLU A 351 -5.89 0.29 -1.71
CA GLU A 351 -6.95 1.27 -1.46
C GLU A 351 -6.57 2.23 -0.35
N LEU A 352 -6.07 1.72 0.78
CA LEU A 352 -5.64 2.55 1.91
C LEU A 352 -4.15 2.81 1.81
N GLN A 353 -3.80 4.08 1.68
CA GLN A 353 -2.44 4.55 1.52
C GLN A 353 -1.97 5.29 2.77
N PRO A 354 -0.72 5.04 3.23
CA PRO A 354 -0.11 5.89 4.25
C PRO A 354 0.06 7.30 3.69
N THR A 355 -0.06 8.29 4.57
CA THR A 355 0.08 9.72 4.18
C THR A 355 1.42 10.30 4.62
N VAL A 356 2.07 9.67 5.60
CA VAL A 356 3.41 10.03 6.08
C VAL A 356 4.38 8.94 5.64
N PRO A 357 5.39 9.25 4.81
CA PRO A 357 6.43 8.28 4.44
C PRO A 357 7.23 7.81 5.67
N HIS A 358 7.71 6.58 5.63
CA HIS A 358 8.46 5.96 6.73
C HIS A 358 9.71 6.75 7.14
N GLU A 359 10.36 7.43 6.20
CA GLU A 359 11.56 8.23 6.46
C GLU A 359 11.26 9.51 7.27
N VAL A 360 10.01 9.97 7.28
CA VAL A 360 9.57 11.18 8.00
C VAL A 360 9.33 10.83 9.47
N ASN A 361 10.20 11.30 10.36
CA ASN A 361 10.16 10.99 11.78
C ASN A 361 9.84 12.22 12.62
N LEU A 362 8.89 12.08 13.54
CA LEU A 362 8.63 13.08 14.57
C LEU A 362 9.75 12.99 15.63
N LEU A 363 10.52 14.07 15.77
CA LEU A 363 11.62 14.19 16.72
C LEU A 363 11.14 14.66 18.09
N ASP A 364 10.24 15.65 18.13
CA ASP A 364 9.68 16.21 19.35
C ASP A 364 8.34 16.91 19.07
N TYR A 365 7.57 17.21 20.11
CA TYR A 365 6.38 18.04 20.02
C TYR A 365 6.11 18.84 21.30
N THR A 366 5.48 20.00 21.15
CA THR A 366 5.05 20.82 22.29
C THR A 366 3.68 21.42 22.03
N LEU A 367 2.80 21.40 23.03
CA LEU A 367 1.49 22.06 22.98
C LEU A 367 1.53 23.35 23.81
N HIS A 368 1.25 24.49 23.19
CA HIS A 368 1.17 25.79 23.85
C HIS A 368 -0.08 26.54 23.38
N GLU A 369 -0.97 26.88 24.31
CA GLU A 369 -2.18 27.68 24.03
C GLU A 369 -2.99 27.17 22.81
N GLY A 370 -3.22 25.85 22.73
CA GLY A 370 -3.97 25.24 21.63
C GLY A 370 -3.18 25.00 20.34
N VAL A 371 -1.93 25.48 20.24
CA VAL A 371 -1.07 25.26 19.08
C VAL A 371 -0.10 24.11 19.36
N LEU A 372 -0.23 23.04 18.57
CA LEU A 372 0.67 21.89 18.60
C LEU A 372 1.84 22.11 17.64
N ILE A 373 3.03 22.30 18.18
CA ILE A 373 4.27 22.42 17.40
C ILE A 373 4.84 21.02 17.23
N LEU A 374 4.98 20.58 15.97
CA LEU A 374 5.56 19.29 15.60
C LEU A 374 6.93 19.50 14.96
N ASN A 375 7.97 18.87 15.52
CA ASN A 375 9.33 18.94 14.99
C ASN A 375 9.69 17.63 14.30
N PHE A 376 9.91 17.66 12.99
CA PHE A 376 10.26 16.51 12.17
C PHE A 376 11.75 16.52 11.76
N ASN A 377 12.22 15.42 11.19
CA ASN A 377 13.53 15.32 10.54
C ASN A 377 13.51 15.86 9.10
N GLN A 378 14.69 15.98 8.47
CA GLN A 378 14.86 16.54 7.12
C GLN A 378 13.98 15.89 6.03
N PRO A 379 13.76 14.56 5.99
CA PRO A 379 12.85 13.92 5.04
C PRO A 379 11.47 14.56 4.92
N PHE A 380 10.95 15.22 5.97
CA PHE A 380 9.68 15.96 5.87
C PHE A 380 9.67 16.98 4.72
N GLU A 381 10.75 17.75 4.54
CA GLU A 381 10.87 18.73 3.45
C GLU A 381 11.12 18.07 2.10
N ASP A 382 11.88 16.97 2.10
CA ASP A 382 12.24 16.23 0.89
C ASP A 382 10.98 15.72 0.20
N VAL A 383 9.95 15.30 0.95
CA VAL A 383 8.65 14.90 0.37
C VAL A 383 8.05 16.01 -0.51
N PHE A 384 8.08 17.28 -0.06
CA PHE A 384 7.55 18.39 -0.85
C PHE A 384 8.36 18.67 -2.11
N THR A 385 9.67 18.43 -2.07
CA THR A 385 10.57 18.68 -3.20
C THR A 385 10.52 17.54 -4.22
N GLU A 386 10.51 16.29 -3.76
CA GLU A 386 10.45 15.10 -4.60
C GLU A 386 9.05 14.89 -5.20
N ASN A 387 8.00 15.13 -4.41
CA ASN A 387 6.61 14.93 -4.83
C ASN A 387 5.67 15.92 -4.13
N PRO A 388 5.46 17.13 -4.71
CA PRO A 388 4.60 18.16 -4.12
C PRO A 388 3.17 17.70 -3.82
N LEU A 389 2.63 16.78 -4.64
CA LEU A 389 1.32 16.18 -4.42
C LEU A 389 1.28 15.40 -3.11
N ARG A 390 2.26 14.50 -2.89
CA ARG A 390 2.37 13.76 -1.62
C ARG A 390 2.68 14.69 -0.45
N GLY A 391 3.54 15.70 -0.64
CA GLY A 391 3.84 16.68 0.40
C GLY A 391 2.57 17.38 0.88
N ARG A 392 1.70 17.77 -0.05
CA ARG A 392 0.43 18.42 0.31
C ARG A 392 -0.58 17.46 0.96
N LEU A 393 -0.66 16.22 0.47
CA LEU A 393 -1.51 15.19 1.08
C LEU A 393 -1.07 14.86 2.52
N MET A 394 0.24 14.71 2.75
CA MET A 394 0.84 14.51 4.06
C MET A 394 0.50 15.67 5.01
N LEU A 395 0.65 16.91 4.53
CA LEU A 395 0.34 18.10 5.32
C LEU A 395 -1.12 18.15 5.75
N ASP A 396 -2.06 18.02 4.81
CA ASP A 396 -3.49 18.10 5.11
C ASP A 396 -3.91 16.96 6.07
N SER A 397 -3.38 15.75 5.86
CA SER A 397 -3.54 14.60 6.77
C SER A 397 -3.06 14.90 8.21
N LEU A 398 -1.83 15.41 8.36
CA LEU A 398 -1.26 15.74 9.67
C LEU A 398 -2.08 16.82 10.36
N ILE A 399 -2.43 17.89 9.67
CA ILE A 399 -3.24 18.99 10.24
C ILE A 399 -4.58 18.43 10.74
N LEU A 400 -5.32 17.71 9.89
CA LEU A 400 -6.64 17.20 10.24
C LEU A 400 -6.61 16.18 11.37
N SER A 401 -5.58 15.33 11.41
CA SER A 401 -5.47 14.30 12.44
C SER A 401 -5.10 14.91 13.80
N MET A 402 -4.18 15.87 13.83
CA MET A 402 -3.78 16.54 15.07
C MET A 402 -4.87 17.46 15.62
N THR A 403 -5.54 18.22 14.75
CA THR A 403 -6.66 19.11 15.13
C THR A 403 -7.95 18.36 15.47
N SER A 404 -7.96 17.03 15.35
CA SER A 404 -9.05 16.20 15.87
C SER A 404 -8.94 15.94 17.38
N LEU A 405 -7.83 16.33 18.02
CA LEU A 405 -7.61 16.20 19.45
C LEU A 405 -8.27 17.39 20.18
N ASP A 406 -9.01 17.12 21.26
CA ASP A 406 -9.81 18.09 22.03
C ASP A 406 -9.07 19.37 22.52
N LEU A 407 -7.73 19.37 22.54
CA LEU A 407 -6.89 20.48 23.02
C LEU A 407 -6.06 21.15 21.91
N VAL A 408 -6.23 20.75 20.64
CA VAL A 408 -5.41 21.23 19.52
C VAL A 408 -6.28 22.00 18.54
N ASP A 409 -6.15 23.33 18.58
CA ASP A 409 -6.82 24.24 17.66
C ASP A 409 -6.07 24.35 16.33
N ALA A 410 -4.73 24.31 16.39
CA ALA A 410 -3.85 24.48 15.23
C ALA A 410 -2.55 23.68 15.36
N VAL A 411 -1.88 23.47 14.22
CA VAL A 411 -0.60 22.78 14.12
C VAL A 411 0.44 23.72 13.53
N GLN A 412 1.65 23.70 14.06
CA GLN A 412 2.80 24.37 13.45
C GLN A 412 3.92 23.35 13.22
N PHE A 413 4.65 23.51 12.12
CA PHE A 413 5.68 22.56 11.72
C PHE A 413 7.08 23.14 11.93
N GLN A 414 8.00 22.29 12.35
CA GLN A 414 9.44 22.54 12.40
C GLN A 414 10.19 21.36 11.81
N VAL A 415 11.39 21.63 11.31
CA VAL A 415 12.32 20.62 10.81
C VAL A 415 13.66 20.84 11.49
N GLU A 416 14.12 19.83 12.24
CA GLU A 416 15.33 19.87 13.05
C GLU A 416 15.43 21.13 13.94
N GLY A 417 14.30 21.52 14.54
CA GLY A 417 14.17 22.68 15.43
C GLY A 417 14.16 24.04 14.73
N ARG A 418 13.96 24.08 13.40
CA ARG A 418 13.91 25.33 12.60
C ARG A 418 12.61 25.40 11.82
N LEU A 419 12.27 26.60 11.34
CA LEU A 419 11.13 26.76 10.43
C LEU A 419 11.39 25.99 9.12
N PRO A 420 10.39 25.29 8.57
CA PRO A 420 10.57 24.52 7.35
C PRO A 420 10.96 25.42 6.17
N ASN A 421 11.93 24.97 5.37
CA ASN A 421 12.36 25.62 4.14
C ASN A 421 11.55 25.15 2.91
N VAL A 422 10.23 25.14 3.04
CA VAL A 422 9.30 24.75 1.97
C VAL A 422 8.60 26.01 1.45
N ILE A 423 8.76 26.30 0.17
CA ILE A 423 8.10 27.45 -0.48
C ILE A 423 6.71 27.02 -0.91
N MET A 424 5.69 27.40 -0.14
CA MET A 424 4.28 27.18 -0.45
C MET A 424 3.39 28.27 0.14
N GLU A 425 2.16 28.36 -0.38
CA GLU A 425 1.15 29.31 0.09
C GLU A 425 -0.09 28.57 0.62
N PRO A 426 -0.56 28.87 1.85
CA PRO A 426 0.12 29.69 2.86
C PRO A 426 1.43 29.05 3.37
N SER A 427 2.26 29.82 4.08
CA SER A 427 3.58 29.36 4.57
C SER A 427 3.46 28.32 5.70
N LEU A 428 4.37 27.34 5.72
CA LEU A 428 4.51 26.38 6.84
C LEU A 428 5.07 27.01 8.13
N ALA A 429 5.56 28.25 8.07
CA ALA A 429 6.07 28.94 9.24
C ALA A 429 4.97 29.38 10.22
N GLU A 430 3.74 29.55 9.72
CA GLU A 430 2.58 29.98 10.51
C GLU A 430 1.80 28.79 11.07
N PRO A 431 1.01 28.95 12.15
CA PRO A 431 0.06 27.94 12.61
C PRO A 431 -1.04 27.65 11.59
N TRP A 432 -1.38 26.37 11.41
CA TRP A 432 -2.41 25.86 10.51
C TRP A 432 -3.60 25.31 11.27
N TYR A 433 -4.77 25.84 11.00
CA TYR A 433 -6.04 25.34 11.54
C TYR A 433 -6.58 24.19 10.68
N ALA A 434 -7.50 23.40 11.23
CA ALA A 434 -8.21 22.39 10.46
C ALA A 434 -8.86 23.03 9.21
N PRO A 435 -8.55 22.57 7.98
CA PRO A 435 -9.20 23.09 6.80
C PRO A 435 -10.71 22.74 6.84
N PRO A 436 -11.61 23.72 6.66
CA PRO A 436 -13.05 23.46 6.69
C PRO A 436 -13.52 22.60 5.51
N TYR A 437 -12.83 22.67 4.37
CA TYR A 437 -13.26 22.06 3.10
C TYR A 437 -12.28 21.01 2.62
N MET A 438 -12.51 19.76 3.00
CA MET A 438 -11.69 18.61 2.61
C MET A 438 -12.30 17.85 1.45
N ASN A 439 -11.45 17.18 0.66
CA ASN A 439 -11.85 16.41 -0.52
C ASN A 439 -12.84 17.20 -1.39
N PRO A 440 -12.46 18.40 -1.88
CA PRO A 440 -13.39 19.23 -2.62
C PRO A 440 -13.84 18.52 -3.90
N GLU A 441 -15.14 18.54 -4.14
CA GLU A 441 -15.75 18.03 -5.36
C GLU A 441 -15.65 19.11 -6.45
N LEU A 442 -14.71 18.93 -7.38
CA LEU A 442 -14.36 19.87 -8.44
C LEU A 442 -14.49 19.22 -9.81
#